data_AF-A0A354BLP5-F1
#
_entry.id   AF-A0A354BLP5-F1
#
_cell.length_a   1.000
_cell.length_b   1.000
_cell.length_c   1.000
_cell.angle_alpha   90.00
_cell.angle_beta   90.00
_cell.angle_gamma   90.00
#
_symmetry.space_group_name_H-M   'P 1'
#
loop_
_entity.id
_entity.type
_entity.pdbx_description
1 polymer ?
#
loop_
_entity_poly.entity_id
_entity_poly.type
_entity_poly.pdbx_seq_one_letter_code
_entity_poly.pdbx_strand_id
1 'polypeptide(L)' 'MFPTDPRHRFGQASETRAEQFLIAKGYRILDRNVRLSIGELDLVADDQGIIVFVEVKGRSTEAFGGALSAVDRRKRAKL' A
#
# COMPACT_ATOMS: atom_id res chain seq x y z
N MET A 1 20.20 8.09 -13.79
CA MET A 1 19.96 8.96 -12.62
C MET A 1 19.46 8.07 -11.49
N PHE A 2 20.34 7.75 -10.52
CA PHE A 2 19.98 6.87 -9.41
C PHE A 2 19.20 7.69 -8.36
N PRO A 3 18.05 7.23 -7.86
CA PRO A 3 17.38 7.93 -6.78
C PRO A 3 18.23 7.80 -5.51
N THR A 4 18.92 8.90 -5.16
CA THR A 4 19.86 9.04 -4.03
C THR A 4 19.16 9.37 -2.71
N ASP A 5 17.84 9.25 -2.62
CA ASP A 5 17.13 9.41 -1.35
C ASP A 5 16.95 8.04 -0.66
N PRO A 6 17.62 7.78 0.48
CA PRO A 6 17.45 6.55 1.25
C PRO A 6 15.99 6.31 1.68
N ARG A 7 15.17 7.37 1.81
CA ARG A 7 13.74 7.25 2.10
C ARG A 7 12.96 6.60 0.96
N HIS A 8 13.35 6.87 -0.29
CA HIS A 8 12.71 6.30 -1.48
C HIS A 8 13.00 4.79 -1.60
N ARG A 9 14.25 4.37 -1.34
CA ARG A 9 14.61 2.95 -1.30
C ARG A 9 13.92 2.21 -0.16
N PHE A 10 13.79 2.87 1.00
CA PHE A 10 13.07 2.32 2.15
C PHE A 10 11.56 2.18 1.88
N GLY A 11 10.96 3.14 1.17
CA GLY A 11 9.57 3.07 0.69
C GLY A 11 9.34 1.85 -0.20
N GLN A 12 10.14 1.70 -1.27
CA GLN A 12 10.02 0.55 -2.18
C GLN A 12 10.21 -0.80 -1.51
N ALA A 13 11.15 -0.90 -0.55
CA ALA A 13 11.34 -2.12 0.23
C ALA A 13 10.13 -2.44 1.11
N SER A 14 9.50 -1.40 1.68
CA SER A 14 8.29 -1.54 2.49
C SER A 14 7.10 -2.00 1.64
N GLU A 15 6.91 -1.39 0.46
CA GLU A 15 5.87 -1.78 -0.51
C GLU A 15 6.03 -3.24 -0.94
N THR A 16 7.26 -3.63 -1.29
CA THR A 16 7.56 -5.01 -1.71
C THR A 16 7.25 -6.00 -0.59
N ARG A 17 7.58 -5.66 0.66
CA ARG A 17 7.28 -6.53 1.82
C ARG A 17 5.78 -6.62 2.08
N ALA A 18 5.04 -5.53 1.92
CA ALA A 18 3.59 -5.52 2.04
C ALA A 18 2.92 -6.39 0.95
N GLU A 19 3.39 -6.28 -0.29
CA GLU A 19 2.94 -7.11 -1.42
C GLU A 19 3.15 -8.60 -1.12
N GLN A 20 4.37 -8.99 -0.72
CA GLN A 20 4.69 -10.37 -0.38
C GLN A 20 3.84 -10.89 0.77
N PHE A 21 3.59 -10.06 1.79
CA PHE A 21 2.72 -10.43 2.90
C PHE A 21 1.29 -10.70 2.45
N LEU A 22 0.72 -9.83 1.59
CA LEU A 22 -0.63 -10.00 1.05
C LEU A 22 -0.73 -11.26 0.18
N ILE A 23 0.23 -11.49 -0.71
CA ILE A 23 0.30 -12.72 -1.52
C ILE A 23 0.34 -13.96 -0.62
N ALA A 24 1.19 -13.96 0.41
CA ALA A 24 1.28 -15.05 1.37
C ALA A 24 -0.02 -15.27 2.18
N LYS A 25 -0.87 -14.25 2.28
CA LYS A 25 -2.20 -14.32 2.90
C LYS A 25 -3.31 -14.71 1.92
N GLY A 26 -3.00 -14.96 0.65
CA GLY A 26 -3.96 -15.41 -0.37
C GLY A 26 -4.60 -14.26 -1.17
N TYR A 27 -4.12 -13.03 -1.00
CA TYR A 27 -4.57 -11.90 -1.82
C TYR A 27 -3.96 -12.00 -3.21
N ARG A 28 -4.73 -11.61 -4.23
CA ARG A 28 -4.22 -11.39 -5.59
C ARG A 28 -3.93 -9.91 -5.78
N ILE A 29 -2.68 -9.57 -6.06
CA ILE A 29 -2.29 -8.18 -6.36
C ILE A 29 -2.80 -7.83 -7.76
N LEU A 30 -3.56 -6.75 -7.86
CA LEU A 30 -4.14 -6.25 -9.10
C LEU A 30 -3.30 -5.14 -9.73
N ASP A 31 -2.76 -4.23 -8.91
CA ASP A 31 -1.94 -3.11 -9.39
C ASP A 31 -1.06 -2.54 -8.27
N ARG A 32 -0.04 -1.77 -8.66
CA ARG A 32 0.95 -1.13 -7.77
C ARG A 32 1.19 0.33 -8.18
N ASN A 33 1.48 1.20 -7.21
CA ASN A 33 1.78 2.62 -7.47
C ASN A 33 0.70 3.32 -8.30
N VAL A 34 -0.57 3.08 -7.94
CA VAL A 34 -1.73 3.55 -8.69
C VAL A 34 -1.91 5.04 -8.50
N ARG A 35 -1.85 5.78 -9.61
CA ARG A 35 -2.12 7.22 -9.65
C ARG A 35 -3.60 7.46 -9.93
N LEU A 36 -4.25 8.18 -9.03
CA LEU A 36 -5.64 8.64 -9.16
C LEU A 36 -5.68 10.17 -9.21
N SER A 37 -6.77 10.72 -9.72
CA SER A 37 -6.99 12.19 -9.73
C SER A 37 -7.04 12.83 -8.34
N ILE A 38 -7.18 12.02 -7.29
CA ILE A 38 -7.29 12.45 -5.88
C ILE A 38 -6.08 12.07 -5.02
N GLY A 39 -5.03 11.48 -5.61
CA GLY A 39 -3.83 11.04 -4.90
C GLY A 39 -3.28 9.72 -5.42
N GLU A 40 -2.43 9.09 -4.62
CA GLU A 40 -1.76 7.83 -4.97
C GLU A 40 -2.22 6.70 -4.02
N LEU A 41 -2.07 5.46 -4.48
CA LEU A 41 -2.28 4.22 -3.72
C LEU A 41 -1.10 3.29 -3.99
N ASP A 42 -0.58 2.67 -2.95
CA ASP A 42 0.61 1.84 -3.08
C ASP A 42 0.29 0.48 -3.72
N LEU A 43 -0.78 -0.18 -3.29
CA LEU A 43 -1.25 -1.45 -3.87
C LEU A 43 -2.78 -1.49 -3.99
N VAL A 44 -3.26 -2.22 -4.99
CA VAL A 44 -4.65 -2.69 -5.11
C VAL A 44 -4.63 -4.21 -5.14
N ALA A 45 -5.48 -4.84 -4.34
CA ALA A 45 -5.55 -6.28 -4.21
C ALA A 45 -7.00 -6.78 -4.26
N ASP A 46 -7.15 -8.06 -4.56
CA ASP A 46 -8.39 -8.82 -4.56
C ASP A 46 -8.31 -9.91 -3.49
N ASP A 47 -9.28 -9.88 -2.58
CA ASP A 47 -9.50 -10.88 -1.54
C ASP A 47 -10.83 -11.57 -1.82
N GLN A 48 -10.78 -12.63 -2.63
CA GLN A 48 -11.95 -13.46 -2.94
C GLN A 48 -13.15 -12.65 -3.48
N GLY A 49 -12.89 -11.69 -4.39
CA GLY A 49 -13.89 -10.81 -4.99
C GLY A 49 -14.06 -9.48 -4.25
N ILE A 50 -13.37 -9.26 -3.14
CA ILE A 50 -13.35 -7.98 -2.43
C ILE A 50 -12.12 -7.19 -2.86
N ILE A 51 -12.35 -6.01 -3.45
CA ILE A 51 -11.27 -5.08 -3.80
C ILE A 51 -10.78 -4.36 -2.55
N VAL A 52 -9.48 -4.50 -2.28
CA VAL A 52 -8.77 -3.92 -1.14
C VAL A 52 -7.73 -2.92 -1.64
N PHE A 53 -7.87 -1.68 -1.19
CA PHE A 53 -6.89 -0.63 -1.44
C PHE A 53 -5.91 -0.60 -0.26
N VAL A 54 -4.62 -0.52 -0.54
CA VAL A 54 -3.58 -0.62 0.49
C VAL A 54 -2.65 0.58 0.39
N GLU A 55 -2.46 1.21 1.54
CA GLU A 55 -1.48 2.26 1.74
C GLU A 55 -0.38 1.74 2.68
N VAL A 56 0.84 1.67 2.20
CA VAL A 56 2.01 1.11 2.89
C VAL A 56 2.76 2.23 3.60
N LYS A 57 2.74 2.20 4.93
CA LYS A 57 3.50 3.13 5.76
C LYS A 57 4.69 2.42 6.40
N GLY A 58 5.85 2.51 5.78
CA GLY A 58 7.12 2.09 6.38
C GLY A 58 7.49 3.00 7.56
N ARG A 59 7.83 2.42 8.71
CA ARG A 59 8.37 3.16 9.87
C ARG A 59 9.72 2.58 10.27
N SER A 60 10.69 3.43 10.56
CA SER A 60 12.02 3.04 11.05
C SER A 60 12.09 2.89 12.57
N THR A 61 11.04 3.27 13.30
CA THR A 61 10.95 3.19 14.77
C THR A 61 9.60 2.63 15.22
N GLU A 62 9.59 1.87 16.33
CA GLU A 62 8.41 1.18 16.89
C GLU A 62 7.43 2.10 17.65
N ALA A 63 7.40 3.40 17.37
CA ALA A 63 6.40 4.29 17.96
C ALA A 63 5.00 3.88 17.44
N PHE A 64 4.32 3.07 18.25
CA PHE A 64 3.06 2.41 17.95
C PHE A 64 1.97 3.45 17.70
N GLY A 65 1.38 3.42 16.50
CA GLY A 65 0.28 4.31 16.14
C GLY A 65 -0.62 3.61 15.13
N GLY A 66 -1.51 2.77 15.66
CA GLY A 66 -2.70 2.18 15.05
C GLY A 66 -2.67 1.93 13.55
N ALA A 67 -2.22 0.75 13.13
CA ALA A 67 -2.40 0.24 11.76
C ALA A 67 -3.84 -0.29 11.54
N LEU A 68 -4.84 0.45 12.02
CA LEU A 68 -6.26 0.17 11.84
C LEU A 68 -6.97 1.48 11.49
N SER A 69 -6.59 2.06 10.35
CA SER A 69 -7.45 3.04 9.69
C SER A 69 -7.83 2.48 8.33
N ALA A 70 -9.10 2.10 8.25
CA ALA A 70 -9.82 1.82 7.03
C ALA A 70 -9.42 2.84 5.94
N VAL A 71 -9.17 2.33 4.74
CA VAL A 71 -9.18 3.12 3.51
C VAL A 71 -10.34 4.10 3.59
N ASP A 72 -10.00 5.38 3.65
CA ASP A 72 -10.91 6.47 3.92
C ASP A 72 -12.19 6.34 3.06
N ARG A 73 -13.37 6.55 3.65
CA ARG A 73 -14.68 6.41 2.99
C ARG A 73 -14.76 7.18 1.66
N ARG A 74 -13.98 8.26 1.53
CA ARG A 74 -13.85 9.06 0.30
C ARG A 74 -13.22 8.32 -0.88
N LYS A 75 -12.21 7.47 -0.66
CA LYS A 75 -11.58 6.69 -1.73
C LYS A 75 -12.51 5.57 -2.23
N ARG A 76 -13.36 5.04 -1.33
CA ARG A 76 -14.32 3.95 -1.63
C ARG A 76 -15.55 4.37 -2.43
N ALA A 77 -15.96 5.63 -2.39
CA ALA A 77 -17.23 6.10 -2.97
C ALA A 77 -17.15 6.50 -4.46
N LYS A 78 -15.98 6.36 -5.10
CA LYS A 78 -15.73 6.86 -6.48
C LYS A 78 -15.04 5.85 -7.40
N LEU A 79 -14.96 4.58 -6.99
CA LEU A 79 -14.56 3.44 -7.81
C LEU A 79 -15.78 2.53 -7.98
#